data_AF-A0A2V6E7S0-F1
#
_entry.id   AF-A0A2V6E7S0-F1
#
_cell.length_a   1.000
_cell.length_b   1.000
_cell.length_c   1.000
_cell.angle_alpha   90.00
_cell.angle_beta   90.00
_cell.angle_gamma   90.00
#
_symmetry.space_group_name_H-M   'P 1'
#
loop_
_entity.id
_entity.type
_entity.pdbx_description
1 polymer ?
#
loop_
_entity_poly.entity_id
_entity_poly.type
_entity_poly.pdbx_seq_one_letter_code
_entity_poly.pdbx_strand_id
1 'polypeptide(L)'
;MTAEEFKRVTEVTYLGYVYGTLAALRRMLPRNRGIVIQVGSALAYRGIPLQSAYCAAKHAVQGFVDSLRCELLHDHSGVRVTMIQMPALNTPQFGWVKSRLPRKARPMPPIFQPEVAARAVVWASHNSRREMFVGMPTVEAIIGDRIIPNLLDHYLARNGYDSQQHDGAEKRDRPNNLFEPLDMQRDHGAHGDFDQQAFGRSLQLWASQNRAWLFLGAIALGAVALAGALSRNE
;
A
#
# COMPACT_ATOMS: atom_id res chain seq x y z
N MET A 1 5.54 -11.20 20.32
CA MET A 1 5.09 -11.94 19.13
C MET A 1 5.61 -13.35 19.26
N THR A 2 4.81 -14.38 19.02
CA THR A 2 5.27 -15.78 19.03
C THR A 2 5.61 -16.25 17.61
N ALA A 3 6.34 -17.37 17.49
CA ALA A 3 6.63 -17.98 16.20
C ALA A 3 5.36 -18.38 15.43
N GLU A 4 4.36 -18.87 16.16
CA GLU A 4 3.04 -19.20 15.60
C GLU A 4 2.33 -17.97 15.02
N GLU A 5 2.37 -16.83 15.71
CA GLU A 5 1.81 -15.58 15.18
C GLU A 5 2.52 -15.12 13.90
N PHE A 6 3.86 -15.25 13.83
CA PHE A 6 4.62 -14.98 12.60
C PHE A 6 4.21 -15.89 11.45
N LYS A 7 4.04 -17.19 11.72
CA LYS A 7 3.57 -18.17 10.75
C LYS A 7 2.17 -17.79 10.25
N ARG A 8 1.23 -17.50 11.16
CA ARG A 8 -0.14 -17.11 10.79
C ARG A 8 -0.18 -15.85 9.93
N VAL A 9 0.57 -14.81 10.30
CA VAL A 9 0.66 -13.57 9.50
C VAL A 9 1.21 -13.87 8.10
N THR A 10 2.22 -14.73 7.99
CA THR A 10 2.81 -15.12 6.70
C THR A 10 1.83 -15.91 5.85
N GLU A 11 1.15 -16.91 6.42
CA GLU A 11 0.17 -17.73 5.72
C GLU A 11 -0.96 -16.87 5.15
N VAL A 12 -1.50 -15.94 5.93
CA VAL A 12 -2.62 -15.10 5.48
C VAL A 12 -2.14 -14.00 4.52
N THR A 13 -1.09 -13.25 4.89
CA THR A 13 -0.69 -12.03 4.17
C THR A 13 0.14 -12.32 2.92
N TYR A 14 1.02 -13.31 2.96
CA TYR A 14 1.88 -13.68 1.83
C TYR A 14 1.28 -14.85 1.05
N LEU A 15 1.08 -16.02 1.69
CA LEU A 15 0.60 -17.19 0.96
C LEU A 15 -0.83 -16.99 0.43
N GLY A 16 -1.68 -16.23 1.13
CA GLY A 16 -2.98 -15.81 0.60
C GLY A 16 -2.88 -15.08 -0.76
N TYR A 17 -1.88 -14.21 -0.93
CA TYR A 17 -1.63 -13.51 -2.20
C TYR A 17 -1.16 -14.49 -3.27
N VAL A 18 -0.24 -15.40 -2.93
CA VAL A 18 0.25 -16.44 -3.84
C VAL A 18 -0.91 -17.31 -4.32
N TYR A 19 -1.70 -17.86 -3.40
CA TYR A 19 -2.79 -18.77 -3.71
C TYR A 19 -3.92 -18.09 -4.51
N GLY A 20 -4.30 -16.87 -4.13
CA GLY A 20 -5.27 -16.08 -4.89
C GLY A 20 -4.79 -15.78 -6.31
N THR A 21 -3.50 -15.47 -6.47
CA THR A 21 -2.89 -15.23 -7.78
C THR A 21 -2.88 -16.49 -8.63
N LEU A 22 -2.44 -17.63 -8.09
CA LEU A 22 -2.46 -18.91 -8.79
C LEU A 22 -3.87 -19.30 -9.23
N ALA A 23 -4.88 -19.08 -8.39
CA ALA A 23 -6.28 -19.32 -8.75
C ALA A 23 -6.75 -18.41 -9.90
N ALA A 24 -6.39 -17.13 -9.88
CA ALA A 24 -6.69 -16.19 -10.96
C ALA A 24 -5.98 -16.57 -12.27
N LEU A 25 -4.69 -16.92 -12.21
CA LEU A 25 -3.86 -17.29 -13.36
C LEU A 25 -4.38 -18.53 -14.08
N ARG A 26 -4.87 -19.55 -13.36
CA ARG A 26 -5.54 -20.71 -13.96
C ARG A 26 -6.67 -20.34 -14.92
N ARG A 27 -7.33 -19.21 -14.69
CA ARG A 27 -8.41 -18.69 -15.54
C ARG A 27 -7.93 -17.64 -16.54
N MET A 28 -6.87 -16.90 -16.24
CA MET A 28 -6.37 -15.79 -17.07
C MET A 28 -5.41 -16.24 -18.17
N LEU A 29 -4.54 -17.21 -17.89
CA LEU A 29 -3.54 -17.70 -18.83
C LEU A 29 -4.16 -18.35 -20.08
N PRO A 30 -5.15 -19.26 -20.00
CA PRO A 30 -5.72 -19.89 -21.20
C PRO A 30 -6.40 -18.89 -22.17
N ARG A 31 -6.95 -17.80 -21.65
CA ARG A 31 -7.57 -16.72 -22.45
C ARG A 31 -6.58 -15.60 -22.81
N ASN A 32 -5.34 -15.72 -22.36
CA ASN A 32 -4.25 -14.77 -22.49
C ASN A 32 -4.63 -13.30 -22.18
N ARG A 33 -5.52 -13.08 -21.20
CA ARG A 33 -5.98 -11.75 -20.82
C ARG A 33 -6.44 -11.67 -19.38
N GLY A 34 -6.10 -10.57 -18.72
CA GLY A 34 -6.56 -10.25 -17.37
C GLY A 34 -5.59 -9.33 -16.64
N ILE A 35 -6.04 -8.76 -15.53
CA ILE A 35 -5.22 -7.96 -14.63
C ILE A 35 -5.36 -8.53 -13.22
N VAL A 36 -4.26 -8.98 -12.63
CA VAL A 36 -4.17 -9.30 -11.20
C VAL A 36 -3.73 -8.04 -10.47
N ILE A 37 -4.56 -7.55 -9.55
CA ILE A 37 -4.25 -6.36 -8.73
C ILE A 37 -3.82 -6.81 -7.35
N GLN A 38 -2.63 -6.42 -6.94
CA GLN A 38 -2.06 -6.71 -5.63
C GLN A 38 -2.12 -5.47 -4.76
N VAL A 39 -2.80 -5.58 -3.62
CA VAL A 39 -2.86 -4.50 -2.62
C VAL A 39 -1.57 -4.51 -1.80
N GLY A 40 -0.62 -3.69 -2.26
CA GLY A 40 0.65 -3.46 -1.61
C GLY A 40 0.54 -2.50 -0.42
N SER A 41 1.69 -2.22 0.18
CA SER A 41 1.84 -1.27 1.27
C SER A 41 3.21 -0.59 1.17
N ALA A 42 3.30 0.68 1.59
CA ALA A 42 4.60 1.33 1.83
C ALA A 42 5.55 0.48 2.71
N LEU A 43 4.96 -0.33 3.60
CA LEU A 43 5.70 -1.21 4.51
C LEU A 43 6.34 -2.43 3.83
N ALA A 44 6.11 -2.61 2.51
CA ALA A 44 6.85 -3.55 1.66
C ALA A 44 8.24 -3.03 1.27
N TYR A 45 8.51 -1.74 1.48
CA TYR A 45 9.79 -1.10 1.16
C TYR A 45 10.53 -0.62 2.39
N ARG A 46 9.80 -0.22 3.43
CA ARG A 46 10.36 0.29 4.67
C ARG A 46 9.68 -0.37 5.86
N GLY A 47 10.44 -1.14 6.63
CA GLY A 47 9.98 -1.67 7.90
C GLY A 47 9.71 -0.56 8.91
N ILE A 48 8.65 -0.71 9.70
CA ILE A 48 8.37 0.15 10.85
C ILE A 48 8.36 -0.70 12.13
N PRO A 49 8.64 -0.11 13.31
CA PRO A 49 8.56 -0.85 14.56
C PRO A 49 7.16 -1.41 14.79
N LEU A 50 7.07 -2.45 15.63
CA LEU A 50 5.83 -3.11 16.07
C LEU A 50 5.12 -3.98 15.01
N GLN A 51 5.53 -3.91 13.74
CA GLN A 51 4.87 -4.61 12.62
C GLN A 51 5.81 -5.54 11.84
N SER A 52 6.84 -6.10 12.48
CA SER A 52 7.88 -6.88 11.79
C SER A 52 7.35 -8.07 10.98
N ALA A 53 6.40 -8.85 11.52
CA ALA A 53 5.77 -9.96 10.79
C ALA A 53 5.02 -9.49 9.52
N TYR A 54 4.27 -8.39 9.64
CA TYR A 54 3.53 -7.82 8.51
C TYR A 54 4.47 -7.22 7.46
N CYS A 55 5.48 -6.45 7.89
CA CYS A 55 6.48 -5.87 6.99
C CYS A 55 7.21 -6.97 6.22
N ALA A 56 7.67 -8.03 6.90
CA ALA A 56 8.33 -9.18 6.26
C ALA A 56 7.42 -9.84 5.21
N ALA A 57 6.16 -10.11 5.56
CA ALA A 57 5.20 -10.69 4.62
C ALA A 57 4.94 -9.79 3.40
N LYS A 58 4.85 -8.47 3.59
CA LYS A 58 4.66 -7.51 2.49
C LYS A 58 5.89 -7.36 1.58
N HIS A 59 7.10 -7.46 2.12
CA HIS A 59 8.32 -7.57 1.30
C HIS A 59 8.32 -8.87 0.48
N ALA A 60 7.90 -10.00 1.07
CA ALA A 60 7.77 -11.28 0.35
C ALA A 60 6.75 -11.20 -0.80
N VAL A 61 5.62 -10.52 -0.60
CA VAL A 61 4.64 -10.26 -1.68
C VAL A 61 5.29 -9.49 -2.84
N GLN A 62 6.11 -8.48 -2.55
CA GLN A 62 6.79 -7.72 -3.60
C GLN A 62 7.75 -8.61 -4.41
N GLY A 63 8.59 -9.40 -3.73
CA GLY A 63 9.50 -10.32 -4.41
C GLY A 63 8.77 -11.32 -5.31
N PHE A 64 7.66 -11.90 -4.82
CA PHE A 64 6.80 -12.78 -5.61
C PHE A 64 6.23 -12.08 -6.84
N VAL A 65 5.69 -10.86 -6.68
CA VAL A 65 5.08 -10.10 -7.78
C VAL A 65 6.12 -9.68 -8.82
N ASP A 66 7.33 -9.33 -8.41
CA ASP A 66 8.42 -9.00 -9.31
C ASP A 66 8.88 -10.22 -10.13
N SER A 67 9.04 -11.39 -9.49
CA SER A 67 9.36 -12.65 -10.21
C SER A 67 8.27 -13.02 -11.21
N LEU A 68 7.02 -13.10 -10.75
CA LEU A 68 5.89 -13.50 -11.60
C LEU A 68 5.74 -12.59 -12.82
N ARG A 69 5.98 -11.29 -12.67
CA ARG A 69 5.91 -10.36 -13.79
C ARG A 69 6.97 -10.67 -14.85
N CYS A 70 8.19 -11.01 -14.45
CA CYS A 70 9.26 -11.39 -15.36
C CYS A 70 8.91 -12.69 -16.11
N GLU A 71 8.35 -13.67 -15.41
CA GLU A 71 7.86 -14.93 -16.00
C GLU A 71 6.78 -14.67 -17.06
N LEU A 72 5.75 -13.88 -16.72
CA LEU A 72 4.68 -13.52 -17.66
C LEU A 72 5.20 -12.74 -18.89
N LEU A 73 6.23 -11.93 -18.73
CA LEU A 73 6.87 -11.22 -19.84
C LEU A 73 7.68 -12.16 -20.73
N HIS A 74 8.43 -13.09 -20.14
CA HIS A 74 9.17 -14.12 -20.86
C HIS A 74 8.23 -14.98 -21.72
N ASP A 75 7.09 -15.36 -21.15
CA ASP A 75 6.07 -16.18 -21.83
C ASP A 75 5.21 -15.39 -22.83
N HIS A 76 5.50 -14.10 -23.05
CA HIS A 76 4.71 -13.20 -23.91
C HIS A 76 3.21 -13.17 -23.54
N SER A 77 2.89 -13.29 -22.25
CA SER A 77 1.51 -13.31 -21.77
C SER A 77 0.83 -11.93 -21.86
N GLY A 78 -0.44 -11.91 -22.25
CA GLY A 78 -1.34 -10.77 -22.15
C GLY A 78 -1.91 -10.56 -20.74
N VAL A 79 -1.56 -11.41 -19.77
CA VAL A 79 -1.93 -11.22 -18.36
C VAL A 79 -1.00 -10.20 -17.71
N ARG A 80 -1.58 -9.24 -16.98
CA ARG A 80 -0.85 -8.16 -16.32
C ARG A 80 -0.94 -8.29 -14.82
N VAL A 81 0.11 -7.89 -14.11
CA VAL A 81 0.13 -7.81 -12.64
C VAL A 81 0.44 -6.37 -12.23
N THR A 82 -0.49 -5.75 -11.51
CA THR A 82 -0.39 -4.37 -11.01
C THR A 82 -0.30 -4.38 -9.49
N MET A 83 0.73 -3.74 -8.93
CA MET A 83 0.83 -3.53 -7.48
C MET A 83 0.40 -2.12 -7.12
N ILE A 84 -0.50 -1.97 -6.15
CA ILE A 84 -0.96 -0.66 -5.66
C ILE A 84 -0.49 -0.50 -4.22
N GLN A 85 0.44 0.42 -4.00
CA GLN A 85 0.97 0.69 -2.67
C GLN A 85 0.03 1.61 -1.91
N MET A 86 -0.64 1.04 -0.92
CA MET A 86 -1.62 1.75 -0.09
C MET A 86 -0.95 2.56 1.03
N PRO A 87 -1.50 3.73 1.38
CA PRO A 87 -1.10 4.48 2.56
C PRO A 87 -1.83 3.94 3.79
N ALA A 88 -1.73 4.64 4.91
CA ALA A 88 -2.61 4.38 6.04
C ALA A 88 -4.07 4.74 5.67
N LEU A 89 -4.99 3.81 5.90
CA LEU A 89 -6.41 3.95 5.55
C LEU A 89 -7.28 3.97 6.81
N ASN A 90 -8.34 4.77 6.78
CA ASN A 90 -9.38 4.79 7.80
C ASN A 90 -10.34 3.61 7.63
N THR A 91 -9.93 2.43 8.09
CA THR A 91 -10.77 1.23 8.10
C THR A 91 -11.04 0.77 9.53
N PRO A 92 -12.07 -0.06 9.77
CA PRO A 92 -12.36 -0.61 11.11
C PRO A 92 -11.22 -1.46 11.72
N GLN A 93 -10.19 -1.79 10.95
CA GLN A 93 -9.14 -2.74 11.35
C GLN A 93 -8.50 -2.44 12.71
N PHE A 94 -8.36 -1.16 13.07
CA PHE A 94 -7.71 -0.76 14.32
C PHE A 94 -8.54 -1.09 15.57
N GLY A 95 -9.85 -1.29 15.41
CA GLY A 95 -10.75 -1.73 16.47
C GLY A 95 -10.61 -3.22 16.84
N TRP A 96 -10.08 -4.06 15.93
CA TRP A 96 -10.03 -5.52 16.12
C TRP A 96 -8.69 -6.17 15.79
N VAL A 97 -7.71 -5.45 15.25
CA VAL A 97 -6.37 -6.02 15.00
C VAL A 97 -5.74 -6.48 16.30
N LYS A 98 -5.00 -7.61 16.28
CA LYS A 98 -4.21 -8.03 17.45
C LYS A 98 -3.17 -6.96 17.77
N SER A 99 -3.37 -6.27 18.88
CA SER A 99 -2.45 -5.26 19.39
C SER A 99 -1.86 -5.72 20.72
N ARG A 100 -0.59 -5.34 20.96
CA ARG A 100 0.07 -5.41 22.28
C ARG A 100 0.50 -4.04 22.76
N LEU A 101 0.02 -2.98 22.10
CA LEU A 101 0.31 -1.61 22.44
C LEU A 101 -0.32 -1.27 23.80
N PRO A 102 0.30 -0.41 24.61
CA PRO A 102 -0.29 0.04 25.87
C PRO A 102 -1.51 0.95 25.65
N ARG A 103 -1.55 1.68 24.53
CA ARG A 103 -2.69 2.53 24.13
C ARG A 103 -3.36 2.00 22.86
N LYS A 104 -4.55 2.53 22.56
CA LYS A 104 -5.33 2.16 21.38
C LYS A 104 -4.54 2.37 20.09
N ALA A 105 -4.60 1.39 19.19
CA ALA A 105 -3.93 1.44 17.89
C ALA A 105 -4.61 2.44 16.95
N ARG A 106 -3.84 3.07 16.08
CA ARG A 106 -4.37 3.92 14.99
C ARG A 106 -3.54 3.78 13.71
N PRO A 107 -4.09 4.20 12.56
CA PRO A 107 -3.29 4.35 11.35
C PRO A 107 -2.22 5.43 11.55
N MET A 108 -1.03 5.20 11.00
CA MET A 108 0.04 6.20 11.03
C MET A 108 -0.31 7.35 10.07
N PRO A 109 -0.42 8.61 10.53
CA PRO A 109 -0.76 9.73 9.67
C PRO A 109 0.27 9.94 8.54
N PRO A 110 -0.16 10.52 7.39
CA PRO A 110 -1.51 10.95 7.04
C PRO A 110 -2.46 9.79 6.75
N ILE A 111 -3.72 9.93 7.16
CA ILE A 111 -4.78 8.92 7.04
C ILE A 111 -5.65 9.25 5.82
N PHE A 112 -6.00 8.25 5.01
CA PHE A 112 -6.89 8.43 3.85
C PHE A 112 -8.18 7.63 4.02
N GLN A 113 -9.27 8.13 3.45
CA GLN A 113 -10.55 7.42 3.44
C GLN A 113 -10.51 6.17 2.54
N PRO A 114 -11.28 5.11 2.84
CA PRO A 114 -11.26 3.85 2.11
C PRO A 114 -11.63 4.02 0.62
N GLU A 115 -12.44 5.02 0.27
CA GLU A 115 -12.79 5.33 -1.13
C GLU A 115 -11.56 5.70 -1.96
N VAL A 116 -10.51 6.26 -1.35
CA VAL A 116 -9.25 6.57 -2.04
C VAL A 116 -8.61 5.28 -2.55
N ALA A 117 -8.58 4.24 -1.71
CA ALA A 117 -8.08 2.92 -2.09
C ALA A 117 -8.99 2.26 -3.13
N ALA A 118 -10.31 2.31 -2.92
CA ALA A 118 -11.28 1.75 -3.85
C ALA A 118 -11.15 2.35 -5.26
N ARG A 119 -11.05 3.68 -5.37
CA ARG A 119 -10.82 4.37 -6.65
C ARG A 119 -9.50 3.96 -7.30
N ALA A 120 -8.44 3.74 -6.52
CA ALA A 120 -7.17 3.27 -7.06
C ALA A 120 -7.29 1.86 -7.66
N VAL A 121 -7.96 0.94 -6.94
CA VAL A 121 -8.19 -0.43 -7.40
C VAL A 121 -9.06 -0.47 -8.66
N VAL A 122 -10.19 0.24 -8.66
CA VAL A 122 -11.09 0.33 -9.83
C VAL A 122 -10.37 0.96 -11.03
N TRP A 123 -9.57 2.00 -10.80
CA TRP A 123 -8.80 2.60 -11.90
C TRP A 123 -7.81 1.59 -12.49
N ALA A 124 -7.09 0.85 -11.64
CA ALA A 124 -6.11 -0.16 -12.06
C ALA A 124 -6.73 -1.37 -12.77
N SER A 125 -8.01 -1.69 -12.51
CA SER A 125 -8.70 -2.79 -13.21
C SER A 125 -8.98 -2.49 -14.68
N HIS A 126 -8.94 -1.22 -15.09
CA HIS A 126 -9.05 -0.79 -16.48
C HIS A 126 -7.74 -0.28 -17.06
N ASN A 127 -6.77 0.07 -16.21
CA ASN A 127 -5.51 0.71 -16.62
C ASN A 127 -4.33 -0.04 -15.98
N SER A 128 -3.85 -1.09 -16.65
CA SER A 128 -2.74 -1.88 -16.11
C SER A 128 -1.47 -1.05 -16.00
N ARG A 129 -0.80 -1.12 -14.84
CA ARG A 129 0.51 -0.51 -14.61
C ARG A 129 1.39 -1.45 -13.82
N ARG A 130 2.71 -1.31 -13.93
CA ARG A 130 3.62 -2.10 -13.08
C ARG A 130 3.31 -1.85 -11.60
N GLU A 131 3.23 -0.57 -11.24
CA GLU A 131 3.09 -0.13 -9.86
C GLU A 131 2.39 1.23 -9.78
N MET A 132 1.63 1.45 -8.71
CA MET A 132 0.96 2.71 -8.39
C MET A 132 1.11 3.06 -6.92
N PHE A 133 1.24 4.35 -6.64
CA PHE A 133 1.34 4.88 -5.28
C PHE A 133 0.11 5.71 -4.96
N VAL A 134 -0.51 5.43 -3.83
CA VAL A 134 -1.76 6.10 -3.45
C VAL A 134 -1.51 7.26 -2.49
N GLY A 135 -0.39 7.33 -1.76
CA GLY A 135 -0.04 8.47 -0.89
C GLY A 135 1.44 8.85 -0.98
N MET A 136 1.75 10.15 -0.77
CA MET A 136 3.12 10.69 -0.72
C MET A 136 4.04 10.00 0.30
N PRO A 137 3.58 9.65 1.53
CA PRO A 137 4.43 8.97 2.51
C PRO A 137 4.98 7.63 2.01
N THR A 138 4.30 6.99 1.05
CA THR A 138 4.79 5.77 0.41
C THR A 138 6.04 6.03 -0.41
N VAL A 139 6.08 7.14 -1.15
CA VAL A 139 7.24 7.55 -1.95
C VAL A 139 8.39 7.98 -1.03
N GLU A 140 8.08 8.76 0.00
CA GLU A 140 9.07 9.22 0.99
C GLU A 140 9.71 8.05 1.75
N ALA A 141 8.93 7.04 2.16
CA ALA A 141 9.47 5.86 2.82
C ALA A 141 10.46 5.10 1.92
N ILE A 142 10.17 4.99 0.62
CA ILE A 142 11.04 4.30 -0.36
C ILE A 142 12.34 5.08 -0.58
N ILE A 143 12.23 6.40 -0.76
CA ILE A 143 13.38 7.26 -1.03
C ILE A 143 14.23 7.43 0.23
N GLY A 144 13.61 7.63 1.38
CA GLY A 144 14.28 7.83 2.67
C GLY A 144 15.09 6.61 3.11
N ASP A 145 14.52 5.40 2.98
CA ASP A 145 15.25 4.16 3.34
C ASP A 145 16.49 3.95 2.48
N ARG A 146 16.43 4.31 1.19
CA ARG A 146 17.56 4.17 0.25
C ARG A 146 18.67 5.20 0.45
N ILE A 147 18.34 6.40 0.94
CA ILE A 147 19.30 7.52 0.99
C ILE A 147 19.86 7.73 2.41
N ILE A 148 19.04 7.56 3.45
CA ILE A 148 19.41 7.85 4.86
C ILE A 148 18.84 6.81 5.83
N PRO A 149 19.14 5.50 5.67
CA PRO A 149 18.53 4.42 6.46
C PRO A 149 18.74 4.60 7.96
N ASN A 150 19.98 4.89 8.39
CA ASN A 150 20.31 5.04 9.81
C ASN A 150 19.57 6.20 10.48
N LEU A 151 19.42 7.34 9.79
CA LEU A 151 18.70 8.49 10.36
C LEU A 151 17.20 8.15 10.50
N LEU A 152 16.64 7.48 9.50
CA LEU A 152 15.25 7.06 9.50
C LEU A 152 14.98 5.97 10.57
N ASP A 153 15.92 5.05 10.80
CA ASP A 153 15.86 4.08 11.89
C ASP A 153 15.76 4.78 13.25
N HIS A 154 16.63 5.75 13.53
CA HIS A 154 16.61 6.50 14.79
C HIS A 154 15.34 7.36 14.92
N TYR A 155 14.87 7.96 13.83
CA TYR A 155 13.61 8.69 13.81
C TYR A 155 12.42 7.79 14.15
N LEU A 156 12.33 6.61 13.53
CA LEU A 156 11.24 5.66 13.79
C LEU A 156 11.37 4.98 15.16
N ALA A 157 12.59 4.76 15.66
CA ALA A 157 12.81 4.27 17.02
C ALA A 157 12.27 5.26 18.06
N ARG A 158 12.42 6.57 17.82
CA ARG A 158 11.92 7.63 18.71
C ARG A 158 10.43 7.89 18.55
N ASN A 159 9.94 8.00 17.32
CA ASN A 159 8.59 8.53 17.04
C ASN A 159 7.60 7.47 16.54
N GLY A 160 8.09 6.36 15.97
CA GLY A 160 7.27 5.35 15.30
C GLY A 160 6.41 4.51 16.23
N TYR A 161 6.72 4.45 17.52
CA TYR A 161 5.90 3.75 18.52
C TYR A 161 4.65 4.57 18.89
N ASP A 162 4.82 5.86 19.15
CA ASP A 162 3.72 6.75 19.54
C ASP A 162 2.85 7.16 18.34
N SER A 163 3.41 7.25 17.14
CA SER A 163 2.64 7.58 15.93
C SER A 163 1.55 6.54 15.61
N GLN A 164 1.76 5.28 16.01
CA GLN A 164 0.82 4.17 15.82
C GLN A 164 -0.23 4.05 16.95
N GLN A 165 -0.25 4.99 17.89
CA GLN A 165 -1.14 4.98 19.06
C GLN A 165 -1.93 6.29 19.20
N HIS A 166 -3.12 6.22 19.79
CA HIS A 166 -3.91 7.38 20.20
C HIS A 166 -4.40 7.21 21.65
N ASP A 167 -5.10 8.23 22.16
CA ASP A 167 -5.51 8.25 23.57
C ASP A 167 -6.46 7.09 23.94
N GLY A 168 -6.29 6.62 25.18
CA GLY A 168 -7.05 5.51 25.76
C GLY A 168 -6.21 4.24 25.93
N ALA A 169 -6.42 3.55 27.05
CA ALA A 169 -5.75 2.29 27.33
C ALA A 169 -6.30 1.16 26.43
N GLU A 170 -5.39 0.31 25.95
CA GLU A 170 -5.76 -0.90 25.21
C GLU A 170 -6.09 -2.04 26.17
N LYS A 171 -7.13 -2.82 25.85
CA LYS A 171 -7.48 -4.03 26.61
C LYS A 171 -6.67 -5.20 26.06
N ARG A 172 -5.73 -5.73 26.85
CA ARG A 172 -4.82 -6.82 26.42
C ARG A 172 -5.55 -8.07 25.90
N ASP A 173 -6.71 -8.36 26.47
CA ASP A 173 -7.48 -9.57 26.19
C ASP A 173 -8.73 -9.31 25.33
N ARG A 174 -8.81 -8.15 24.65
CA ARG A 174 -9.91 -7.94 23.72
C ARG A 174 -9.89 -8.98 22.59
N PRO A 175 -11.06 -9.37 22.06
CA PRO A 175 -11.13 -10.16 20.83
C PRO A 175 -10.29 -9.52 19.73
N ASN A 176 -9.62 -10.36 18.94
CA ASN A 176 -8.82 -9.90 17.82
C ASN A 176 -8.90 -10.84 16.60
N ASN A 177 -8.50 -10.34 15.44
CA ASN A 177 -8.68 -11.03 14.16
C ASN A 177 -7.47 -11.87 13.68
N LEU A 178 -6.51 -12.20 14.55
CA LEU A 178 -5.27 -12.86 14.08
C LEU A 178 -5.49 -14.31 13.63
N PHE A 179 -6.24 -15.07 14.43
CA PHE A 179 -6.53 -16.47 14.14
C PHE A 179 -7.91 -16.62 13.49
N GLU A 180 -8.91 -15.93 14.01
CA GLU A 180 -10.30 -16.02 13.56
C GLU A 180 -10.86 -14.65 13.15
N PRO A 181 -11.72 -14.56 12.13
CA PRO A 181 -12.41 -13.32 11.78
C PRO A 181 -13.39 -12.88 12.88
N LEU A 182 -13.67 -11.56 12.96
CA LEU A 182 -14.55 -10.95 13.98
C LEU A 182 -15.79 -10.25 13.40
N ASP A 183 -16.09 -10.53 12.13
CA ASP A 183 -17.14 -9.91 11.33
C ASP A 183 -18.21 -10.93 10.89
N MET A 184 -18.16 -12.17 11.38
CA MET A 184 -19.11 -13.25 10.99
C MET A 184 -20.57 -12.94 11.34
N GLN A 185 -20.82 -12.10 12.35
CA GLN A 185 -22.18 -11.78 12.83
C GLN A 185 -22.64 -10.38 12.42
N ARG A 186 -21.72 -9.51 12.00
CA ARG A 186 -21.98 -8.10 11.74
C ARG A 186 -21.00 -7.56 10.73
N ASP A 187 -21.53 -6.90 9.71
CA ASP A 187 -20.75 -6.03 8.84
C ASP A 187 -20.39 -4.74 9.60
N HIS A 188 -19.10 -4.44 9.66
CA HIS A 188 -18.57 -3.25 10.32
C HIS A 188 -18.40 -2.07 9.36
N GLY A 189 -18.73 -2.24 8.09
CA GLY A 189 -18.59 -1.22 7.06
C GLY A 189 -17.14 -0.98 6.64
N ALA A 190 -16.94 0.02 5.78
CA ALA A 190 -15.62 0.34 5.23
C ALA A 190 -14.83 1.38 6.06
N HIS A 191 -15.53 2.25 6.81
CA HIS A 191 -14.96 3.37 7.54
C HIS A 191 -14.58 2.98 8.97
N GLY A 192 -13.39 3.39 9.41
CA GLY A 192 -12.99 3.33 10.81
C GLY A 192 -13.33 4.61 11.59
N ASP A 193 -12.85 4.67 12.84
CA ASP A 193 -13.14 5.75 13.79
C ASP A 193 -12.44 7.10 13.48
N PHE A 194 -11.69 7.20 12.37
CA PHE A 194 -10.81 8.33 12.08
C PHE A 194 -11.33 9.27 10.97
N ASP A 195 -12.65 9.32 10.76
CA ASP A 195 -13.25 10.10 9.67
C ASP A 195 -12.86 11.59 9.68
N GLN A 196 -12.78 12.19 10.88
CA GLN A 196 -12.43 13.60 11.05
C GLN A 196 -10.95 13.91 10.74
N GLN A 197 -10.10 12.88 10.66
CA GLN A 197 -8.66 13.01 10.38
C GLN A 197 -8.29 12.52 8.97
N ALA A 198 -9.21 11.84 8.30
CA ALA A 198 -8.93 11.13 7.07
C ALA A 198 -9.21 11.97 5.82
N PHE A 199 -8.23 12.02 4.91
CA PHE A 199 -8.38 12.73 3.65
C PHE A 199 -9.21 11.91 2.65
N GLY A 200 -10.26 12.53 2.11
CA GLY A 200 -11.11 11.94 1.07
C GLY A 200 -10.48 11.89 -0.33
N ARG A 201 -9.33 12.55 -0.54
CA ARG A 201 -8.64 12.67 -1.82
C ARG A 201 -7.13 12.51 -1.63
N SER A 202 -6.45 12.04 -2.67
CA SER A 202 -4.98 11.98 -2.72
C SER A 202 -4.46 12.63 -3.99
N LEU A 203 -3.62 13.65 -3.83
CA LEU A 203 -2.91 14.30 -4.94
C LEU A 203 -1.97 13.32 -5.65
N GLN A 204 -1.32 12.42 -4.89
CA GLN A 204 -0.43 11.40 -5.45
C GLN A 204 -1.20 10.39 -6.32
N LEU A 205 -2.40 10.00 -5.87
CA LEU A 205 -3.27 9.14 -6.67
C LEU A 205 -3.73 9.87 -7.93
N TRP A 206 -4.15 11.13 -7.82
CA TRP A 206 -4.55 11.94 -8.98
C TRP A 206 -3.39 12.08 -9.98
N ALA A 207 -2.18 12.39 -9.51
CA ALA A 207 -0.99 12.49 -10.35
C ALA A 207 -0.65 11.15 -11.00
N SER A 208 -0.75 10.05 -10.25
CA SER A 208 -0.59 8.70 -10.79
C SER A 208 -1.59 8.45 -11.92
N GLN A 209 -2.87 8.76 -11.73
CA GLN A 209 -3.88 8.55 -12.76
C GLN A 209 -3.66 9.45 -13.99
N ASN A 210 -3.17 10.68 -13.81
CA ASN A 210 -3.05 11.70 -14.85
C ASN A 210 -1.63 11.92 -15.39
N ARG A 211 -0.67 11.01 -15.11
CA ARG A 211 0.76 11.20 -15.48
C ARG A 211 1.01 11.54 -16.95
N ALA A 212 0.20 11.05 -17.88
CA ALA A 212 0.37 11.31 -19.31
C ALA A 212 0.11 12.79 -19.62
N TRP A 213 -0.96 13.36 -19.04
CA TRP A 213 -1.26 14.78 -19.13
C TRP A 213 -0.22 15.64 -18.43
N LEU A 214 0.27 15.21 -17.27
CA LEU A 214 1.36 15.91 -16.57
C LEU A 214 2.65 15.95 -17.42
N PHE A 215 3.00 14.83 -18.06
CA PHE A 215 4.15 14.76 -18.95
C PHE A 215 3.98 15.66 -20.18
N LEU A 216 2.82 15.63 -20.83
CA LEU A 216 2.51 16.51 -21.97
C LEU A 216 2.54 17.99 -21.56
N GLY A 217 1.99 18.35 -20.41
CA GLY A 217 2.04 19.71 -19.88
C GLY A 217 3.47 20.18 -19.59
N ALA A 218 4.32 19.30 -19.03
CA ALA A 218 5.73 19.60 -18.80
C ALA A 218 6.50 19.83 -20.11
N ILE A 219 6.25 19.02 -21.16
CA ILE A 219 6.81 19.24 -22.50
C ILE A 219 6.39 20.59 -23.06
N ALA A 220 5.09 20.93 -22.98
CA ALA A 220 4.58 22.19 -23.49
C ALA A 220 5.21 23.39 -22.78
N LEU A 221 5.31 23.35 -21.45
CA LEU A 221 5.98 24.40 -20.66
C LEU A 221 7.46 24.53 -21.02
N GLY A 222 8.16 23.42 -21.22
CA GLY A 222 9.55 23.42 -21.68
C GLY A 222 9.72 24.04 -23.05
N ALA A 223 8.82 23.74 -23.99
CA ALA A 223 8.82 24.34 -25.33
C ALA A 223 8.57 25.85 -25.29
N VAL A 224 7.62 26.32 -24.46
CA VAL A 224 7.35 27.75 -24.25
C VAL A 224 8.55 28.45 -23.62
N ALA A 225 9.18 27.86 -22.60
CA ALA A 225 10.36 28.42 -21.96
C ALA A 225 11.54 28.53 -22.93
N LEU A 226 11.75 27.53 -23.78
CA LEU A 226 12.79 27.53 -24.81
C LEU A 226 12.52 28.61 -25.87
N ALA A 227 11.29 28.73 -26.37
CA ALA A 227 10.91 29.78 -27.32
C ALA A 227 11.06 31.19 -26.71
N GLY A 228 10.70 31.36 -25.44
CA GLY A 228 10.90 32.62 -24.70
C GLY A 228 12.37 32.97 -24.47
N ALA A 229 13.25 31.98 -24.30
CA ALA A 229 14.69 32.21 -24.18
C ALA A 229 15.33 32.56 -25.53
N LEU A 230 14.90 31.90 -26.61
CA LEU A 230 15.39 32.18 -27.97
C LEU A 230 14.98 33.59 -28.44
N SER A 231 13.73 34.00 -28.18
CA SER A 231 13.22 35.34 -28.54
C SER A 231 13.79 36.50 -27.72
N ARG A 232 14.54 36.22 -26.64
CA ARG A 232 15.24 37.24 -25.84
C ARG A 232 16.71 37.44 -26.25
N ASN A 233 17.25 36.55 -27.10
CA ASN A 233 18.62 36.59 -27.60
C ASN A 233 18.71 37.14 -29.04
N GLU A 234 17.58 37.55 -29.62
CA GLU A 234 17.48 38.34 -30.86
C GLU A 234 17.18 39.81 -30.51
#